data_AF-A0A960Q3A3-F1
#
_entry.id   AF-A0A960Q3A3-F1
#
_cell.length_a   1.000
_cell.length_b   1.000
_cell.length_c   1.000
_cell.angle_alpha   90.00
_cell.angle_beta   90.00
_cell.angle_gamma   90.00
#
_symmetry.space_group_name_H-M   'P 1'
#
loop_
_entity.id
_entity.type
_entity.pdbx_description
1 polymer ?
#
loop_
_entity_poly.entity_id
_entity_poly.type
_entity_poly.pdbx_seq_one_letter_code
_entity_poly.pdbx_strand_id
1 'polypeptide(L)'
;EAVKVFCPTVFARLSLMQELLTSTAKVQSTETPDQESSKKALEGLIKLGSDQHQAIEHLIHDVFPGAARLLHNPVMSSDYPGGWRKARRVAHIDYLRTYLEYVENDQIRSIKQARTMLGLMHNREGLDSFLRSMPRDKVHGVLTDLMEYEADFSHIHVVPTLSVLFNLLPELPINEELFIPIGPYLTIRTIAKSMFEKLKNPDTIYQVADEVMSSIRTFFSRRRLLSIVGPDSRTGDLLISRDVYERALAAWCKSVRAARPEQLVLEPGLLDTLIEVREHAHANGIEFIAPEGPDLTESILRSAQGTMFVRGIAESGSRTMRTLSWDRLLNWFGDASRIQYEVAKLKHAGRPDTEELVALAEKYSMGWRPDQETEE
;
A
#
# COMPACT_ATOMS: atom_id res chain seq x y z
N GLU A 1 19.27 6.57 -17.42
CA GLU A 1 19.07 5.11 -17.54
C GLU A 1 20.32 4.25 -17.33
N ALA A 2 21.34 4.24 -18.20
CA ALA A 2 22.50 3.33 -18.02
C ALA A 2 23.16 3.42 -16.64
N VAL A 3 23.45 4.64 -16.16
CA VAL A 3 24.01 4.85 -14.80
C VAL A 3 23.03 4.39 -13.71
N LYS A 4 21.71 4.55 -13.91
CA LYS A 4 20.68 4.12 -12.95
C LYS A 4 20.64 2.59 -12.82
N VAL A 5 20.77 1.87 -13.94
CA VAL A 5 20.72 0.40 -13.98
C VAL A 5 22.04 -0.23 -13.51
N PHE A 6 23.16 0.27 -14.00
CA PHE A 6 24.47 -0.37 -13.78
C PHE A 6 25.27 0.23 -12.62
N CYS A 7 24.90 1.42 -12.13
CA CYS A 7 25.53 2.13 -11.00
C CYS A 7 24.49 2.89 -10.14
N PRO A 8 23.50 2.20 -9.55
CA PRO A 8 22.38 2.85 -8.85
C PRO A 8 22.84 3.77 -7.70
N THR A 9 23.90 3.40 -6.97
CA THR A 9 24.48 4.21 -5.89
C THR A 9 25.09 5.52 -6.41
N VAL A 10 25.76 5.48 -7.56
CA VAL A 10 26.29 6.68 -8.23
C VAL A 10 25.14 7.56 -8.70
N PHE A 11 24.08 6.97 -9.26
CA PHE A 11 22.88 7.70 -9.68
C PHE A 11 22.19 8.43 -8.52
N ALA A 12 22.02 7.76 -7.37
CA ALA A 12 21.46 8.38 -6.16
C ALA A 12 22.34 9.52 -5.62
N ARG A 13 23.66 9.43 -5.80
CA ARG A 13 24.58 10.49 -5.38
C ARG A 13 24.63 11.66 -6.37
N LEU A 14 24.52 11.39 -7.67
CA LEU A 14 24.39 12.41 -8.72
C LEU A 14 23.18 13.33 -8.49
N SER A 15 22.04 12.77 -8.06
CA SER A 15 20.83 13.55 -7.80
C SER A 15 20.95 14.49 -6.59
N LEU A 16 21.87 14.22 -5.66
CA LEU A 16 22.17 15.11 -4.53
C LEU A 16 23.23 16.16 -4.86
N MET A 17 24.01 15.94 -5.92
CA MET A 17 25.15 16.79 -6.31
C MET A 17 24.84 17.71 -7.49
N GLN A 18 23.57 17.91 -7.84
CA GLN A 18 23.15 18.65 -9.05
C GLN A 18 23.75 20.06 -9.14
N GLU A 19 23.77 20.78 -8.03
CA GLU A 19 24.32 22.14 -7.97
C GLU A 19 25.83 22.14 -8.21
N LEU A 20 26.54 21.16 -7.63
CA LEU A 20 27.99 20.99 -7.84
C LEU A 20 28.30 20.55 -9.28
N LEU A 21 27.51 19.64 -9.85
CA LEU A 21 27.71 19.11 -11.22
C LEU A 21 27.50 20.19 -12.29
N THR A 22 26.61 21.14 -12.04
CA THR A 22 26.24 22.20 -12.98
C THR A 22 26.84 23.57 -12.63
N SER A 23 27.66 23.63 -11.56
CA SER A 23 28.30 24.86 -11.11
C SER A 23 29.30 25.38 -12.13
N THR A 24 29.26 26.70 -12.36
CA THR A 24 30.25 27.43 -13.15
C THR A 24 31.00 28.39 -12.24
N ALA A 25 32.32 28.48 -12.39
CA ALA A 25 33.12 29.42 -11.61
C ALA A 25 32.61 30.86 -11.78
N LYS A 26 32.41 31.57 -10.67
CA LYS A 26 32.36 33.04 -10.71
C LYS A 26 33.75 33.54 -11.05
N VAL A 27 33.86 34.45 -12.02
CA VAL A 27 35.10 34.92 -12.66
C VAL A 27 36.07 35.65 -11.70
N GLN A 28 35.80 35.72 -10.40
CA GLN A 28 36.70 36.34 -9.43
C GLN A 28 36.67 35.58 -8.10
N SER A 29 37.67 34.73 -7.87
CA SER A 29 38.42 34.64 -6.61
C SER A 29 39.28 33.38 -6.56
N THR A 30 40.53 33.59 -6.18
CA THR A 30 41.54 32.65 -5.67
C THR A 30 40.98 31.47 -4.87
N GLU A 31 41.66 30.33 -4.97
CA GLU A 31 41.45 29.06 -4.27
C GLU A 31 40.83 29.23 -2.87
N THR A 32 39.51 29.01 -2.79
CA THR A 32 38.78 28.90 -1.53
C THR A 32 38.74 27.45 -1.06
N PRO A 33 38.68 27.16 0.26
CA PRO A 33 38.51 25.80 0.81
C PRO A 33 37.29 25.03 0.28
N ASP A 34 36.33 25.73 -0.33
CA ASP A 34 35.14 25.19 -0.99
C ASP A 34 35.46 24.40 -2.27
N GLN A 35 36.52 24.76 -3.01
CA GLN A 35 36.91 24.06 -4.25
C GLN A 35 37.56 22.70 -3.96
N GLU A 36 38.41 22.61 -2.94
CA GLU A 36 39.05 21.35 -2.53
C GLU A 36 38.01 20.36 -1.97
N SER A 37 37.02 20.87 -1.22
CA SER A 37 35.90 20.06 -0.72
C SER A 37 35.01 19.56 -1.86
N SER A 38 34.74 20.43 -2.84
CA SER A 38 33.99 20.11 -4.06
C SER A 38 34.71 19.07 -4.93
N LYS A 39 36.04 19.19 -5.07
CA LYS A 39 36.88 18.21 -5.77
C LYS A 39 36.85 16.85 -5.09
N LYS A 40 37.06 16.80 -3.76
CA LYS A 40 36.96 15.56 -2.98
C LYS A 40 35.59 14.89 -3.09
N ALA A 41 34.52 15.69 -3.16
CA ALA A 41 33.17 15.17 -3.36
C ALA A 41 33.02 14.49 -4.74
N LEU A 42 33.59 15.07 -5.81
CA LEU A 42 33.59 14.47 -7.14
C LEU A 42 34.48 13.23 -7.23
N GLU A 43 35.67 13.25 -6.61
CA GLU A 43 36.53 12.06 -6.53
C GLU A 43 35.87 10.92 -5.75
N GLY A 44 35.13 11.25 -4.68
CA GLY A 44 34.31 10.29 -3.94
C GLY A 44 33.21 9.67 -4.80
N LEU A 45 32.57 10.47 -5.65
CA LEU A 45 31.57 9.99 -6.61
C LEU A 45 32.15 9.04 -7.66
N ILE A 46 33.35 9.33 -8.18
CA ILE A 46 34.05 8.45 -9.14
C ILE A 46 34.41 7.11 -8.47
N LYS A 47 34.93 7.15 -7.24
CA LYS A 47 35.26 5.94 -6.46
C LYS A 47 34.04 5.07 -6.17
N LEU A 48 32.86 5.67 -5.98
CA LEU A 48 31.61 4.93 -5.79
C LEU A 48 31.20 4.08 -7.01
N GLY A 49 31.74 4.38 -8.20
CA GLY A 49 31.52 3.58 -9.40
C GLY A 49 32.25 2.23 -9.41
N SER A 50 33.16 1.97 -8.46
CA SER A 50 34.02 0.76 -8.41
C SER A 50 34.56 0.41 -9.80
N ASP A 51 34.10 -0.70 -10.37
CA ASP A 51 34.58 -1.25 -11.64
C ASP A 51 34.26 -0.33 -12.84
N GLN A 52 33.27 0.56 -12.69
CA GLN A 52 32.84 1.53 -13.70
C GLN A 52 33.40 2.94 -13.45
N HIS A 53 34.35 3.12 -12.52
CA HIS A 53 34.95 4.42 -12.18
C HIS A 53 35.37 5.26 -13.41
N GLN A 54 36.02 4.66 -14.40
CA GLN A 54 36.40 5.33 -15.66
C GLN A 54 35.19 5.84 -16.45
N ALA A 55 34.12 5.05 -16.55
CA ALA A 55 32.90 5.46 -17.23
C ALA A 55 32.20 6.62 -16.51
N ILE A 56 32.25 6.64 -15.17
CA ILE A 56 31.71 7.74 -14.36
C ILE A 56 32.57 9.00 -14.50
N GLU A 57 33.89 8.86 -14.56
CA GLU A 57 34.80 9.97 -14.82
C GLU A 57 34.55 10.59 -16.20
N HIS A 58 34.43 9.77 -17.25
CA HIS A 58 34.08 10.22 -18.59
C HIS A 58 32.70 10.89 -18.66
N LEU A 59 31.70 10.35 -17.96
CA LEU A 59 30.39 10.97 -17.84
C LEU A 59 30.49 12.40 -17.28
N ILE A 60 31.26 12.58 -16.19
CA ILE A 60 31.46 13.90 -15.58
C ILE A 60 32.19 14.83 -16.55
N HIS A 61 33.22 14.34 -17.22
CA HIS A 61 33.99 15.11 -18.19
C HIS A 61 33.12 15.62 -19.36
N ASP A 62 32.33 14.74 -19.99
CA ASP A 62 31.65 15.04 -21.25
C ASP A 62 30.29 15.71 -21.05
N VAL A 63 29.56 15.32 -19.99
CA VAL A 63 28.20 15.81 -19.71
C VAL A 63 28.21 17.02 -18.78
N PHE A 64 29.18 17.13 -17.87
CA PHE A 64 29.24 18.17 -16.85
C PHE A 64 30.56 18.97 -16.88
N PRO A 65 30.77 19.81 -17.91
CA PRO A 65 32.03 20.54 -18.09
C PRO A 65 32.40 21.46 -16.90
N GLY A 66 31.40 21.97 -16.18
CA GLY A 66 31.60 22.81 -14.99
C GLY A 66 32.28 22.04 -13.84
N ALA A 67 31.86 20.80 -13.62
CA ALA A 67 32.45 19.90 -12.63
C ALA A 67 33.76 19.27 -13.11
N ALA A 68 33.89 18.99 -14.41
CA ALA A 68 35.12 18.47 -15.01
C ALA A 68 36.34 19.37 -14.71
N ARG A 69 36.13 20.69 -14.64
CA ARG A 69 37.16 21.69 -14.28
C ARG A 69 37.76 21.50 -12.88
N LEU A 70 37.05 20.85 -11.97
CA LEU A 70 37.56 20.60 -10.61
C LEU A 70 38.44 19.35 -10.56
N LEU A 71 38.27 18.42 -11.50
CA LEU A 71 38.99 17.14 -11.57
C LEU A 71 40.23 17.26 -12.45
N HIS A 72 40.04 17.86 -13.61
CA HIS A 72 41.07 18.15 -14.61
C HIS A 72 41.20 19.67 -14.68
N ASN A 73 42.36 20.21 -15.08
CA ASN A 73 42.54 21.66 -15.24
C ASN A 73 42.39 22.09 -16.73
N PRO A 74 41.25 21.87 -17.43
CA PRO A 74 41.09 22.34 -18.77
C PRO A 74 40.83 23.84 -18.77
N VAL A 75 41.54 24.53 -19.66
CA VAL A 75 41.34 25.94 -19.97
C VAL A 75 39.94 26.12 -20.56
N MET A 76 39.02 26.68 -19.79
CA MET A 76 37.65 26.98 -20.25
C MET A 76 37.60 28.39 -20.85
N SER A 77 37.03 28.52 -22.06
CA SER A 77 36.69 29.82 -22.63
C SER A 77 35.41 30.38 -22.00
N SER A 78 35.31 31.71 -21.94
CA SER A 78 34.48 32.48 -20.98
C SER A 78 32.95 32.46 -21.14
N ASP A 79 32.36 31.67 -22.06
CA ASP A 79 31.04 32.02 -22.64
C ASP A 79 29.86 31.02 -22.42
N TYR A 80 29.77 30.28 -21.29
CA TYR A 80 29.02 28.99 -21.32
C TYR A 80 27.74 28.71 -20.49
N PRO A 81 27.23 29.51 -19.52
CA PRO A 81 25.91 29.21 -18.94
C PRO A 81 24.75 29.44 -19.93
N GLY A 82 24.81 30.54 -20.68
CA GLY A 82 23.77 30.93 -21.65
C GLY A 82 23.71 30.02 -22.88
N GLY A 83 24.87 29.50 -23.32
CA GLY A 83 24.98 28.57 -24.44
C GLY A 83 24.37 27.19 -24.14
N TRP A 84 24.63 26.63 -22.95
CA TRP A 84 24.05 25.35 -22.54
C TRP A 84 22.54 25.42 -22.38
N ARG A 85 22.02 26.53 -21.85
CA ARG A 85 20.57 26.75 -21.74
C ARG A 85 19.89 26.84 -23.11
N LYS A 86 20.50 27.56 -24.07
CA LYS A 86 19.99 27.65 -25.46
C LYS A 86 20.05 26.30 -26.19
N ALA A 87 21.13 25.54 -26.00
CA ALA A 87 21.31 24.22 -26.57
C ALA A 87 20.59 23.09 -25.80
N ARG A 88 19.82 23.42 -24.75
CA ARG A 88 19.08 22.48 -23.91
C ARG A 88 19.93 21.35 -23.33
N ARG A 89 21.19 21.63 -22.99
CA ARG A 89 22.12 20.63 -22.46
C ARG A 89 21.82 20.33 -20.99
N VAL A 90 21.95 19.06 -20.62
CA VAL A 90 21.86 18.56 -19.22
C VAL A 90 22.93 19.18 -18.30
N ALA A 91 23.98 19.79 -18.86
CA ALA A 91 24.96 20.57 -18.12
C ALA A 91 24.38 21.80 -17.39
N HIS A 92 23.14 22.22 -17.70
CA HIS A 92 22.44 23.31 -17.02
C HIS A 92 21.42 22.77 -16.00
N ILE A 93 21.35 23.38 -14.82
CA ILE A 93 20.57 22.91 -13.67
C ILE A 93 19.09 22.65 -14.00
N ASP A 94 18.41 23.55 -14.72
CA ASP A 94 16.99 23.38 -15.07
C ASP A 94 16.73 22.10 -15.89
N TYR A 95 17.63 21.77 -16.83
CA TYR A 95 17.49 20.57 -17.68
C TYR A 95 17.94 19.31 -16.96
N LEU A 96 18.95 19.41 -16.07
CA LEU A 96 19.33 18.30 -15.19
C LEU A 96 18.20 17.94 -14.22
N ARG A 97 17.59 18.94 -13.59
CA ARG A 97 16.40 18.76 -12.72
C ARG A 97 15.28 18.13 -13.50
N THR A 98 14.92 18.67 -14.66
CA THR A 98 13.88 18.09 -15.52
C THR A 98 14.18 16.63 -15.85
N TYR A 99 15.43 16.29 -16.20
CA TYR A 99 15.81 14.91 -16.53
C TYR A 99 15.78 13.98 -15.31
N LEU A 100 16.21 14.44 -14.13
CA LEU A 100 16.17 13.66 -12.90
C LEU A 100 14.76 13.57 -12.29
N GLU A 101 13.92 14.58 -12.48
CA GLU A 101 12.50 14.65 -12.09
C GLU A 101 11.63 13.80 -13.01
N TYR A 102 11.91 13.77 -14.31
CA TYR A 102 11.29 12.82 -15.24
C TYR A 102 11.72 11.38 -14.97
N VAL A 103 12.85 11.21 -14.28
CA VAL A 103 13.37 9.93 -13.75
C VAL A 103 13.10 9.82 -12.24
N GLU A 104 12.16 10.59 -11.66
CA GLU A 104 11.71 10.37 -10.28
C GLU A 104 11.12 8.96 -10.19
N ASN A 105 11.87 8.09 -9.51
CA ASN A 105 11.45 6.78 -9.11
C ASN A 105 10.16 6.91 -8.29
N ASP A 106 9.22 5.99 -8.47
CA ASP A 106 7.97 5.92 -7.71
C ASP A 106 8.24 6.05 -6.19
N GLN A 107 9.38 5.56 -5.72
CA GLN A 107 9.86 5.68 -4.33
C GLN A 107 10.08 7.12 -3.84
N ILE A 108 10.62 8.03 -4.66
CA ILE A 108 10.84 9.43 -4.24
C ILE A 108 9.50 10.17 -4.18
N ARG A 109 8.58 9.81 -5.07
CA ARG A 109 7.23 10.36 -5.10
C ARG A 109 6.43 9.91 -3.89
N SER A 110 6.49 8.63 -3.53
CA SER A 110 5.78 8.10 -2.36
C SER A 110 6.28 8.72 -1.06
N ILE A 111 7.59 8.96 -0.89
CA ILE A 111 8.14 9.69 0.27
C ILE A 111 7.61 11.14 0.34
N LYS A 112 7.61 11.87 -0.78
CA LYS A 112 7.05 13.25 -0.82
C LYS A 112 5.56 13.26 -0.48
N GLN A 113 4.82 12.27 -0.97
CA GLN A 113 3.40 12.10 -0.67
C GLN A 113 3.16 11.71 0.79
N ALA A 114 4.01 10.87 1.39
CA ALA A 114 3.94 10.50 2.80
C ALA A 114 4.17 11.71 3.71
N ARG A 115 5.14 12.57 3.39
CA ARG A 115 5.34 13.84 4.10
C ARG A 115 4.13 14.78 3.96
N THR A 116 3.50 14.83 2.79
CA THR A 116 2.28 15.61 2.58
C THR A 116 1.14 15.06 3.42
N MET A 117 0.99 13.74 3.45
CA MET A 117 0.01 13.03 4.28
C MET A 117 0.19 13.38 5.75
N LEU A 118 1.43 13.35 6.28
CA LEU A 118 1.75 13.73 7.66
C LEU A 118 1.20 15.13 8.00
N GLY A 119 1.41 16.10 7.12
CA GLY A 119 0.90 17.46 7.28
C GLY A 119 -0.63 17.55 7.32
N LEU A 120 -1.35 16.56 6.80
CA LEU A 120 -2.81 16.51 6.72
C LEU A 120 -3.46 15.63 7.80
N MET A 121 -2.69 14.90 8.63
CA MET A 121 -3.22 13.93 9.60
C MET A 121 -4.12 14.54 10.69
N HIS A 122 -4.09 15.85 10.88
CA HIS A 122 -4.99 16.57 11.79
C HIS A 122 -6.32 16.98 11.12
N ASN A 123 -6.39 16.97 9.79
CA ASN A 123 -7.54 17.41 9.00
C ASN A 123 -8.14 16.22 8.24
N ARG A 124 -9.26 15.70 8.75
CA ARG A 124 -9.96 14.53 8.19
C ARG A 124 -10.34 14.72 6.72
N GLU A 125 -10.93 15.85 6.36
CA GLU A 125 -11.42 16.11 5.00
C GLU A 125 -10.26 16.30 4.02
N GLY A 126 -9.23 17.06 4.43
CA GLY A 126 -8.03 17.25 3.65
C GLY A 126 -7.29 15.94 3.38
N LEU A 127 -7.19 15.07 4.39
CA LEU A 127 -6.58 13.75 4.28
C LEU A 127 -7.38 12.81 3.36
N ASP A 128 -8.71 12.75 3.52
CA ASP A 128 -9.58 11.91 2.67
C ASP A 128 -9.50 12.36 1.21
N SER A 129 -9.61 13.66 0.94
CA SER A 129 -9.49 14.20 -0.42
C SER A 129 -8.12 13.92 -1.03
N PHE A 130 -7.05 14.04 -0.24
CA PHE A 130 -5.69 13.74 -0.69
C PHE A 130 -5.53 12.27 -1.09
N LEU A 131 -5.90 11.34 -0.20
CA LEU A 131 -5.79 9.90 -0.47
C LEU A 131 -6.72 9.45 -1.62
N ARG A 132 -7.90 10.07 -1.77
CA ARG A 132 -8.83 9.80 -2.87
C ARG A 132 -8.38 10.36 -4.22
N SER A 133 -7.53 11.39 -4.23
CA SER A 133 -6.97 11.94 -5.48
C SER A 133 -5.91 11.06 -6.13
N MET A 134 -5.37 10.08 -5.40
CA MET A 134 -4.28 9.22 -5.86
C MET A 134 -4.79 7.90 -6.47
N PRO A 135 -4.07 7.33 -7.45
CA PRO A 135 -4.30 5.96 -7.91
C PRO A 135 -4.23 4.96 -6.74
N ARG A 136 -5.18 4.02 -6.70
CA ARG A 136 -5.38 3.10 -5.55
C ARG A 136 -4.18 2.19 -5.32
N ASP A 137 -3.49 1.80 -6.38
CA ASP A 137 -2.25 1.02 -6.39
C ASP A 137 -1.06 1.77 -5.75
N LYS A 138 -1.08 3.11 -5.75
CA LYS A 138 -0.01 3.94 -5.17
C LYS A 138 -0.21 4.25 -3.68
N VAL A 139 -1.45 4.20 -3.18
CA VAL A 139 -1.75 4.50 -1.77
C VAL A 139 -0.96 3.61 -0.82
N HIS A 140 -0.81 2.32 -1.11
CA HIS A 140 -0.09 1.40 -0.25
C HIS A 140 1.40 1.80 -0.04
N GLY A 141 2.07 2.27 -1.09
CA GLY A 141 3.44 2.76 -0.99
C GLY A 141 3.54 4.00 -0.10
N VAL A 142 2.61 4.95 -0.25
CA VAL A 142 2.53 6.16 0.59
C VAL A 142 2.32 5.82 2.07
N LEU A 143 1.44 4.86 2.37
CA LEU A 143 1.20 4.40 3.74
C LEU A 143 2.42 3.69 4.34
N THR A 144 3.18 2.96 3.51
CA THR A 144 4.41 2.30 3.94
C THR A 144 5.47 3.33 4.29
N ASP A 145 5.70 4.32 3.43
CA ASP A 145 6.68 5.38 3.66
C ASP A 145 6.27 6.33 4.81
N LEU A 146 4.96 6.48 5.10
CA LEU A 146 4.49 7.25 6.25
C LEU A 146 5.07 6.73 7.57
N MET A 147 5.34 5.43 7.67
CA MET A 147 5.91 4.83 8.88
C MET A 147 7.31 5.36 9.20
N GLU A 148 8.05 5.93 8.24
CA GLU A 148 9.32 6.62 8.51
C GLU A 148 9.15 7.83 9.44
N TYR A 149 7.93 8.40 9.49
CA TYR A 149 7.56 9.55 10.30
C TYR A 149 6.81 9.17 11.59
N GLU A 150 6.87 7.91 12.02
CA GLU A 150 6.17 7.41 13.21
C GLU A 150 6.48 8.25 14.48
N ALA A 151 7.71 8.76 14.59
CA ALA A 151 8.12 9.61 15.71
C ALA A 151 7.32 10.91 15.81
N ASP A 152 6.80 11.42 14.68
CA ASP A 152 6.04 12.66 14.57
C ASP A 152 4.54 12.47 14.80
N PHE A 153 4.09 11.23 15.04
CA PHE A 153 2.69 10.97 15.37
C PHE A 153 2.31 11.51 16.75
N SER A 154 1.18 12.19 16.80
CA SER A 154 0.62 12.79 18.00
C SER A 154 -0.83 12.34 18.22
N HIS A 155 -1.33 12.49 19.45
CA HIS A 155 -2.72 12.17 19.82
C HIS A 155 -3.75 12.87 18.93
N ILE A 156 -3.47 14.09 18.47
CA ILE A 156 -4.34 14.85 17.56
C ILE A 156 -4.50 14.20 16.18
N HIS A 157 -3.58 13.32 15.77
CA HIS A 157 -3.60 12.66 14.46
C HIS A 157 -4.47 11.41 14.45
N VAL A 158 -4.75 10.80 15.61
CA VAL A 158 -5.29 9.43 15.69
C VAL A 158 -6.69 9.36 15.10
N VAL A 159 -7.64 10.14 15.62
CA VAL A 159 -9.03 10.06 15.17
C VAL A 159 -9.16 10.40 13.68
N PRO A 160 -8.67 11.56 13.17
CA PRO A 160 -8.84 11.90 11.76
C PRO A 160 -8.19 10.87 10.84
N THR A 161 -6.97 10.43 11.16
CA THR A 161 -6.23 9.50 10.29
C THR A 161 -6.89 8.13 10.23
N LEU A 162 -7.20 7.52 11.39
CA LEU A 162 -7.79 6.18 11.40
C LEU A 162 -9.19 6.17 10.80
N SER A 163 -9.97 7.24 10.99
CA SER A 163 -11.28 7.38 10.33
C SER A 163 -11.17 7.29 8.81
N VAL A 164 -10.18 7.95 8.22
CA VAL A 164 -9.97 7.95 6.77
C VAL A 164 -9.41 6.61 6.30
N LEU A 165 -8.36 6.09 6.95
CA LEU A 165 -7.70 4.84 6.53
C LEU A 165 -8.66 3.65 6.54
N PHE A 166 -9.47 3.51 7.59
CA PHE A 166 -10.43 2.40 7.67
C PHE A 166 -11.62 2.55 6.71
N ASN A 167 -12.05 3.77 6.38
CA ASN A 167 -13.05 3.98 5.34
C ASN A 167 -12.48 3.78 3.92
N LEU A 168 -11.17 3.98 3.73
CA LEU A 168 -10.48 3.73 2.47
C LEU A 168 -10.14 2.25 2.26
N LEU A 169 -9.91 1.50 3.34
CA LEU A 169 -9.47 0.10 3.32
C LEU A 169 -10.24 -0.80 2.32
N PRO A 170 -11.59 -0.76 2.23
CA PRO A 170 -12.34 -1.55 1.26
C PRO A 170 -12.02 -1.26 -0.22
N GLU A 171 -11.52 -0.06 -0.52
CA GLU A 171 -11.25 0.40 -1.88
C GLU A 171 -9.81 0.12 -2.31
N LEU A 172 -8.95 -0.33 -1.40
CA LEU A 172 -7.55 -0.55 -1.69
C LEU A 172 -7.36 -1.91 -2.37
N PRO A 173 -6.57 -1.98 -3.47
CA PRO A 173 -6.29 -3.23 -4.12
C PRO A 173 -5.55 -4.13 -3.13
N ILE A 174 -6.03 -5.36 -3.01
CA ILE A 174 -5.24 -6.40 -2.38
C ILE A 174 -4.12 -6.67 -3.39
N ASN A 175 -2.88 -6.29 -3.05
CA ASN A 175 -1.73 -6.57 -3.91
C ASN A 175 -1.49 -8.08 -3.89
N GLU A 176 -2.08 -8.76 -4.87
CA GLU A 176 -1.96 -10.21 -5.03
C GLU A 176 -0.55 -10.60 -5.53
N GLU A 177 0.20 -9.68 -6.15
CA GLU A 177 1.51 -9.93 -6.78
C GLU A 177 2.64 -10.34 -5.83
N LEU A 178 2.49 -10.21 -4.50
CA LEU A 178 3.53 -10.55 -3.54
C LEU A 178 3.25 -11.90 -2.84
N PHE A 179 4.21 -12.82 -2.92
CA PHE A 179 4.24 -14.13 -2.22
C PHE A 179 4.02 -14.03 -0.69
N ILE A 180 4.18 -12.82 -0.13
CA ILE A 180 3.82 -12.47 1.24
C ILE A 180 2.72 -11.41 1.14
N PRO A 181 1.50 -11.65 1.64
CA PRO A 181 0.42 -10.69 1.58
C PRO A 181 0.65 -9.60 2.62
N ILE A 182 1.61 -8.71 2.39
CA ILE A 182 1.65 -7.39 3.04
C ILE A 182 0.58 -6.54 2.35
N GLY A 183 -0.68 -6.92 2.58
CA GLY A 183 -1.83 -6.21 2.02
C GLY A 183 -2.01 -4.86 2.70
N PRO A 184 -2.75 -3.92 2.08
CA PRO A 184 -3.02 -2.59 2.64
C PRO A 184 -3.52 -2.62 4.09
N TYR A 185 -4.24 -3.67 4.47
CA TYR A 185 -4.68 -3.89 5.84
C TYR A 185 -3.51 -4.02 6.84
N LEU A 186 -2.44 -4.75 6.53
CA LEU A 186 -1.32 -4.90 7.46
C LEU A 186 -0.57 -3.58 7.70
N THR A 187 -0.45 -2.76 6.66
CA THR A 187 0.15 -1.42 6.78
C THR A 187 -0.73 -0.50 7.61
N ILE A 188 -2.04 -0.44 7.32
CA ILE A 188 -3.01 0.32 8.15
C ILE A 188 -3.02 -0.20 9.60
N ARG A 189 -2.92 -1.52 9.79
CA ARG A 189 -2.86 -2.13 11.12
C ARG A 189 -1.64 -1.66 11.89
N THR A 190 -0.48 -1.62 11.23
CA THR A 190 0.78 -1.16 11.83
C THR A 190 0.71 0.31 12.22
N ILE A 191 0.21 1.17 11.32
CA ILE A 191 -0.03 2.59 11.60
C ILE A 191 -0.96 2.76 12.81
N ALA A 192 -2.10 2.06 12.81
CA ALA A 192 -3.08 2.16 13.89
C ALA A 192 -2.52 1.68 15.23
N LYS A 193 -1.80 0.56 15.25
CA LYS A 193 -1.17 0.04 16.47
C LYS A 193 -0.18 1.07 17.04
N SER A 194 0.71 1.61 16.21
CA SER A 194 1.65 2.64 16.62
C SER A 194 0.94 3.87 17.19
N MET A 195 -0.11 4.36 16.54
CA MET A 195 -0.90 5.49 17.03
C MET A 195 -1.56 5.23 18.38
N PHE A 196 -2.15 4.05 18.60
CA PHE A 196 -2.76 3.70 19.88
C PHE A 196 -1.70 3.57 20.99
N GLU A 197 -0.53 3.00 20.69
CA GLU A 197 0.58 2.90 21.64
C GLU A 197 1.08 4.26 22.14
N LYS A 198 0.93 5.34 21.34
CA LYS A 198 1.24 6.73 21.78
C LYS A 198 0.26 7.26 22.83
N LEU A 199 -0.97 6.75 22.92
CA LEU A 199 -1.98 7.23 23.86
C LEU A 199 -1.72 6.74 25.30
N LYS A 200 -0.94 5.66 25.47
CA LYS A 200 -0.46 5.06 26.74
C LYS A 200 -1.52 4.56 27.74
N ASN A 201 -2.74 5.11 27.74
CA ASN A 201 -3.81 4.79 28.69
C ASN A 201 -4.90 3.93 28.02
N PRO A 202 -5.22 2.73 28.56
CA PRO A 202 -6.26 1.85 28.02
C PRO A 202 -7.65 2.48 27.87
N ASP A 203 -8.07 3.33 28.82
CA ASP A 203 -9.39 3.99 28.76
C ASP A 203 -9.43 5.03 27.65
N THR A 204 -8.34 5.79 27.48
CA THR A 204 -8.19 6.75 26.37
C THR A 204 -8.14 6.02 25.03
N ILE A 205 -7.44 4.88 24.95
CA ILE A 205 -7.41 4.05 23.73
C ILE A 205 -8.82 3.60 23.37
N TYR A 206 -9.61 3.12 24.33
CA TYR A 206 -10.98 2.70 24.05
C TYR A 206 -11.87 3.85 23.59
N GLN A 207 -11.82 5.01 24.27
CA GLN A 207 -12.61 6.19 23.88
C GLN A 207 -12.29 6.64 22.45
N VAL A 208 -11.00 6.71 22.11
CA VAL A 208 -10.55 7.07 20.75
C VAL A 208 -10.95 6.00 19.74
N ALA A 209 -10.84 4.71 20.09
CA ALA A 209 -11.28 3.63 19.22
C ALA A 209 -12.79 3.66 18.96
N ASP A 210 -13.60 3.96 19.98
CA ASP A 210 -15.05 4.10 19.88
C ASP A 210 -15.47 5.29 19.01
N GLU A 211 -14.78 6.42 19.16
CA GLU A 211 -14.95 7.59 18.31
C GLU A 211 -14.63 7.27 16.84
N VAL A 212 -13.50 6.58 16.59
CA VAL A 212 -13.13 6.15 15.23
C VAL A 212 -14.14 5.15 14.69
N MET A 213 -14.55 4.13 15.46
CA MET A 213 -15.55 3.13 15.04
C MET A 213 -16.86 3.76 14.59
N SER A 214 -17.31 4.81 15.30
CA SER A 214 -18.52 5.56 14.98
C SER A 214 -18.44 6.29 13.63
N SER A 215 -17.24 6.64 13.18
CA SER A 215 -17.00 7.29 11.88
C SER A 215 -16.81 6.31 10.72
N ILE A 216 -16.58 5.03 11.00
CA ILE A 216 -16.36 3.98 9.98
C ILE A 216 -17.71 3.50 9.44
N ARG A 217 -17.81 3.41 8.11
CA ARG A 217 -19.04 3.08 7.40
C ARG A 217 -19.37 1.59 7.38
N THR A 218 -18.37 0.74 7.14
CA THR A 218 -18.56 -0.71 6.92
C THR A 218 -18.35 -1.51 8.20
N PHE A 219 -19.11 -2.60 8.36
CA PHE A 219 -18.90 -3.57 9.43
C PHE A 219 -17.52 -4.23 9.33
N PHE A 220 -17.07 -4.51 8.11
CA PHE A 220 -15.74 -5.04 7.84
C PHE A 220 -14.65 -4.17 8.47
N SER A 221 -14.62 -2.88 8.16
CA SER A 221 -13.56 -2.00 8.64
C SER A 221 -13.64 -1.74 10.15
N ARG A 222 -14.85 -1.68 10.72
CA ARG A 222 -15.04 -1.64 12.19
C ARG A 222 -14.44 -2.87 12.85
N ARG A 223 -14.68 -4.06 12.29
CA ARG A 223 -14.14 -5.31 12.81
C ARG A 223 -12.62 -5.36 12.74
N ARG A 224 -12.05 -4.88 11.64
CA ARG A 224 -10.60 -4.76 11.43
C ARG A 224 -9.97 -3.85 12.48
N LEU A 225 -10.56 -2.67 12.74
CA LEU A 225 -10.10 -1.78 13.83
C LEU A 225 -10.22 -2.46 15.21
N LEU A 226 -11.34 -3.12 15.50
CA LEU A 226 -11.56 -3.83 16.76
C LEU A 226 -10.49 -4.91 16.98
N SER A 227 -10.05 -5.60 15.93
CA SER A 227 -8.97 -6.60 16.03
C SER A 227 -7.61 -6.03 16.43
N ILE A 228 -7.40 -4.71 16.30
CA ILE A 228 -6.15 -4.03 16.66
C ILE A 228 -6.10 -3.75 18.15
N VAL A 229 -7.22 -3.28 18.70
CA VAL A 229 -7.32 -2.98 20.14
C VAL A 229 -7.56 -4.24 20.98
N GLY A 230 -8.01 -5.34 20.34
CA GLY A 230 -8.18 -6.65 20.93
C GLY A 230 -6.88 -7.45 21.13
N PRO A 231 -6.99 -8.77 21.40
CA PRO A 231 -5.84 -9.63 21.64
C PRO A 231 -4.90 -9.70 20.43
N ASP A 232 -3.61 -9.43 20.64
CA ASP A 232 -2.59 -9.65 19.62
C ASP A 232 -2.46 -11.16 19.36
N SER A 233 -2.61 -11.56 18.11
CA SER A 233 -2.53 -12.96 17.67
C SER A 233 -1.22 -13.69 18.05
N ARG A 234 -0.13 -12.96 18.32
CA ARG A 234 1.19 -13.52 18.63
C ARG A 234 1.49 -13.53 20.13
N THR A 235 1.14 -12.45 20.84
CA THR A 235 1.49 -12.31 22.26
C THR A 235 0.30 -12.48 23.20
N GLY A 236 -0.92 -12.33 22.70
CA GLY A 236 -2.15 -12.31 23.49
C GLY A 236 -2.38 -11.01 24.27
N ASP A 237 -1.47 -10.03 24.14
CA ASP A 237 -1.60 -8.74 24.80
C ASP A 237 -2.78 -7.96 24.25
N LEU A 238 -3.46 -7.19 25.11
CA LEU A 238 -4.54 -6.30 24.71
C LEU A 238 -4.16 -4.83 24.96
N LEU A 239 -4.58 -3.95 24.04
CA LEU A 239 -4.46 -2.50 24.23
C LEU A 239 -5.55 -1.95 25.15
N ILE A 240 -6.68 -2.67 25.27
CA ILE A 240 -7.81 -2.37 26.16
C ILE A 240 -8.08 -3.57 27.07
N SER A 241 -8.87 -3.41 28.13
CA SER A 241 -9.22 -4.57 28.97
C SER A 241 -10.07 -5.59 28.21
N ARG A 242 -9.94 -6.87 28.56
CA ARG A 242 -10.69 -7.98 27.95
C ARG A 242 -12.20 -7.74 28.01
N ASP A 243 -12.71 -7.32 29.16
CA ASP A 243 -14.15 -7.06 29.34
C ASP A 243 -14.66 -5.91 28.44
N VAL A 244 -13.83 -4.91 28.17
CA VAL A 244 -14.17 -3.81 27.25
C VAL A 244 -14.18 -4.33 25.81
N TYR A 245 -13.17 -5.11 25.42
CA TYR A 245 -13.10 -5.74 24.10
C TYR A 245 -14.29 -6.66 23.84
N GLU A 246 -14.63 -7.55 24.77
CA GLU A 246 -15.74 -8.49 24.63
C GLU A 246 -17.09 -7.79 24.51
N ARG A 247 -17.30 -6.69 25.27
CA ARG A 247 -18.50 -5.85 25.12
C ARG A 247 -18.56 -5.18 23.75
N ALA A 248 -17.45 -4.65 23.25
CA ALA A 248 -17.37 -4.04 21.93
C ALA A 248 -17.62 -5.06 20.81
N LEU A 249 -17.07 -6.27 20.94
CA LEU A 249 -17.29 -7.38 20.00
C LEU A 249 -18.77 -7.81 20.00
N ALA A 250 -19.37 -7.98 21.18
CA ALA A 250 -20.78 -8.32 21.29
C ALA A 250 -21.69 -7.23 20.68
N ALA A 251 -21.36 -5.96 20.87
CA ALA A 251 -22.08 -4.83 20.27
C ALA A 251 -21.95 -4.80 18.74
N TRP A 252 -20.75 -5.07 18.21
CA TRP A 252 -20.52 -5.22 16.78
C TRP A 252 -21.32 -6.40 16.19
N CYS A 253 -21.23 -7.59 16.80
CA CYS A 253 -22.00 -8.77 16.39
C CYS A 253 -23.52 -8.52 16.42
N LYS A 254 -24.00 -7.81 17.45
CA LYS A 254 -25.41 -7.40 17.53
C LYS A 254 -25.80 -6.47 16.38
N SER A 255 -24.92 -5.53 16.02
CA SER A 255 -25.16 -4.58 14.93
C SER A 255 -25.22 -5.26 13.57
N VAL A 256 -24.33 -6.24 13.31
CA VAL A 256 -24.36 -7.03 12.06
C VAL A 256 -25.65 -7.85 11.96
N ARG A 257 -26.06 -8.54 13.05
CA ARG A 257 -27.32 -9.32 13.06
C ARG A 257 -28.56 -8.47 12.88
N ALA A 258 -28.51 -7.20 13.28
CA ALA A 258 -29.61 -6.25 13.13
C ALA A 258 -29.60 -5.51 11.77
N ALA A 259 -28.56 -5.70 10.96
CA ALA A 259 -28.43 -5.05 9.66
C ALA A 259 -29.44 -5.61 8.66
N ARG A 260 -29.91 -4.75 7.75
CA ARG A 260 -30.81 -5.18 6.69
C ARG A 260 -30.04 -5.90 5.58
N PRO A 261 -30.66 -6.85 4.84
CA PRO A 261 -30.02 -7.52 3.70
C PRO A 261 -29.36 -6.55 2.71
N GLU A 262 -30.00 -5.42 2.41
CA GLU A 262 -29.49 -4.43 1.44
C GLU A 262 -28.20 -3.75 1.93
N GLN A 263 -27.98 -3.67 3.24
CA GLN A 263 -26.74 -3.15 3.82
C GLN A 263 -25.63 -4.22 3.78
N LEU A 264 -25.99 -5.46 4.10
CA LEU A 264 -25.05 -6.59 4.13
C LEU A 264 -24.49 -6.91 2.74
N VAL A 265 -25.30 -6.81 1.69
CA VAL A 265 -24.87 -7.04 0.30
C VAL A 265 -23.71 -6.12 -0.12
N LEU A 266 -23.64 -4.92 0.47
CA LEU A 266 -22.59 -3.93 0.19
C LEU A 266 -21.32 -4.12 1.05
N GLU A 267 -21.33 -5.06 2.00
CA GLU A 267 -20.20 -5.24 2.91
C GLU A 267 -19.03 -5.97 2.22
N PRO A 268 -17.82 -5.40 2.27
CA PRO A 268 -16.60 -6.10 1.88
C PRO A 268 -16.37 -7.31 2.78
N GLY A 269 -15.95 -8.45 2.23
CA GLY A 269 -15.66 -9.62 3.07
C GLY A 269 -16.88 -10.13 3.84
N LEU A 270 -18.07 -10.07 3.23
CA LEU A 270 -19.34 -10.46 3.85
C LEU A 270 -19.30 -11.88 4.42
N LEU A 271 -18.72 -12.85 3.70
CA LEU A 271 -18.64 -14.25 4.16
C LEU A 271 -17.91 -14.35 5.49
N ASP A 272 -16.76 -13.68 5.62
CA ASP A 272 -15.94 -13.67 6.82
C ASP A 272 -16.69 -13.05 8.00
N THR A 273 -17.36 -11.93 7.73
CA THR A 273 -18.17 -11.21 8.71
C THR A 273 -19.30 -12.08 9.24
N LEU A 274 -20.02 -12.78 8.36
CA LEU A 274 -21.14 -13.64 8.74
C LEU A 274 -20.70 -14.90 9.49
N ILE A 275 -19.60 -15.54 9.06
CA ILE A 275 -19.03 -16.70 9.78
C ILE A 275 -18.67 -16.31 11.21
N GLU A 276 -17.96 -15.19 11.40
CA GLU A 276 -17.52 -14.75 12.71
C GLU A 276 -18.71 -14.42 13.63
N VAL A 277 -19.72 -13.75 13.10
CA VAL A 277 -20.93 -13.42 13.87
C VAL A 277 -21.71 -14.68 14.26
N ARG A 278 -21.78 -15.67 13.36
CA ARG A 278 -22.41 -16.97 13.64
C ARG A 278 -21.65 -17.74 14.72
N GLU A 279 -20.33 -17.82 14.63
CA GLU A 279 -19.48 -18.48 15.63
C GLU A 279 -19.62 -17.81 17.00
N HIS A 280 -19.59 -16.47 17.04
CA HIS A 280 -19.83 -15.72 18.27
C HIS A 280 -21.22 -15.98 18.83
N ALA A 281 -22.27 -16.00 17.99
CA ALA A 281 -23.63 -16.28 18.43
C ALA A 281 -23.74 -17.69 19.04
N HIS A 282 -23.20 -18.70 18.36
CA HIS A 282 -23.18 -20.08 18.82
C HIS A 282 -22.45 -20.22 20.16
N ALA A 283 -21.27 -19.61 20.30
CA ALA A 283 -20.48 -19.65 21.54
C ALA A 283 -21.21 -19.04 22.75
N ASN A 284 -22.14 -18.11 22.49
CA ASN A 284 -22.92 -17.42 23.52
C ASN A 284 -24.37 -17.96 23.65
N GLY A 285 -24.70 -19.07 23.00
CA GLY A 285 -26.06 -19.65 23.03
C GLY A 285 -27.13 -18.73 22.42
N ILE A 286 -26.74 -17.84 21.51
CA ILE A 286 -27.63 -16.92 20.82
C ILE A 286 -28.04 -17.55 19.49
N GLU A 287 -29.34 -17.57 19.22
CA GLU A 287 -29.86 -18.00 17.93
C GLU A 287 -29.36 -17.08 16.80
N PHE A 288 -28.79 -17.68 15.76
CA PHE A 288 -28.34 -17.00 14.56
C PHE A 288 -29.19 -17.43 13.37
N ILE A 289 -29.98 -16.50 12.85
CA ILE A 289 -30.77 -16.70 11.64
C ILE A 289 -29.91 -16.21 10.47
N ALA A 290 -29.49 -17.13 9.60
CA ALA A 290 -28.71 -16.78 8.43
C ALA A 290 -29.57 -15.92 7.47
N PRO A 291 -29.05 -14.79 6.99
CA PRO A 291 -29.77 -13.98 6.02
C PRO A 291 -29.79 -14.72 4.66
N GLU A 292 -30.94 -14.76 4.00
CA GLU A 292 -31.14 -15.46 2.72
C GLU A 292 -31.55 -14.50 1.60
N GLY A 293 -31.19 -14.84 0.36
CA GLY A 293 -31.61 -14.11 -0.83
C GLY A 293 -30.57 -14.19 -1.95
N PRO A 294 -30.97 -14.04 -3.23
CA PRO A 294 -30.04 -14.15 -4.35
C PRO A 294 -28.92 -13.10 -4.30
N ASP A 295 -29.21 -11.87 -3.86
CA ASP A 295 -28.22 -10.80 -3.71
C ASP A 295 -27.15 -11.14 -2.66
N LEU A 296 -27.60 -11.70 -1.53
CA LEU A 296 -26.70 -12.13 -0.46
C LEU A 296 -25.85 -13.31 -0.89
N THR A 297 -26.45 -14.30 -1.58
CA THR A 297 -25.72 -15.43 -2.15
C THR A 297 -24.64 -14.93 -3.11
N GLU A 298 -24.97 -13.98 -3.98
CA GLU A 298 -24.00 -13.35 -4.89
C GLU A 298 -22.86 -12.69 -4.10
N SER A 299 -23.17 -11.83 -3.13
CA SER A 299 -22.15 -11.13 -2.33
C SER A 299 -21.29 -12.09 -1.49
N ILE A 300 -21.87 -13.17 -0.96
CA ILE A 300 -21.14 -14.22 -0.24
C ILE A 300 -20.16 -14.93 -1.18
N LEU A 301 -20.62 -15.30 -2.38
CA LEU A 301 -19.77 -15.96 -3.38
C LEU A 301 -18.64 -15.02 -3.86
N ARG A 302 -18.93 -13.75 -4.12
CA ARG A 302 -17.91 -12.73 -4.45
C ARG A 302 -16.91 -12.55 -3.30
N SER A 303 -17.39 -12.50 -2.06
CA SER A 303 -16.53 -12.43 -0.88
C SER A 303 -15.64 -13.66 -0.70
N ALA A 304 -16.00 -14.81 -1.27
CA ALA A 304 -15.20 -16.02 -1.22
C ALA A 304 -14.17 -16.10 -2.35
N GLN A 305 -14.26 -15.23 -3.36
CA GLN A 305 -13.31 -15.21 -4.47
C GLN A 305 -11.93 -14.78 -3.99
N GLY A 306 -10.93 -15.43 -4.55
CA GLY A 306 -9.54 -15.03 -4.45
C GLY A 306 -8.82 -15.31 -5.75
N THR A 307 -7.51 -15.13 -5.69
CA THR A 307 -6.63 -15.32 -6.84
C THR A 307 -5.40 -16.11 -6.43
N MET A 308 -5.00 -17.04 -7.28
CA MET A 308 -3.81 -17.87 -7.11
C MET A 308 -2.86 -17.66 -8.29
N PHE A 309 -1.57 -17.49 -7.98
CA PHE A 309 -0.51 -17.47 -9.00
C PHE A 309 -0.02 -18.88 -9.25
N VAL A 310 -0.18 -19.34 -10.48
CA VAL A 310 0.35 -20.60 -10.95
C VAL A 310 1.64 -20.32 -11.70
N ARG A 311 2.76 -20.85 -11.18
CA ARG A 311 4.07 -20.73 -11.83
C ARG A 311 4.21 -21.83 -12.87
N GLY A 312 4.22 -21.47 -14.15
CA GLY A 312 4.53 -22.42 -15.23
C GLY A 312 5.98 -22.89 -15.17
N ILE A 313 6.22 -24.19 -15.37
CA ILE A 313 7.54 -24.83 -15.30
C ILE A 313 8.42 -24.50 -16.54
N ALA A 314 7.86 -23.94 -17.63
CA ALA A 314 8.60 -23.60 -18.84
C ALA A 314 8.24 -22.20 -19.36
N GLU A 315 9.26 -21.32 -19.47
CA GLU A 315 9.46 -20.07 -20.26
C GLU A 315 8.27 -19.16 -20.63
N SER A 316 7.09 -19.35 -20.07
CA SER A 316 5.88 -18.57 -20.31
C SER A 316 5.31 -18.10 -18.97
N GLY A 317 4.98 -16.80 -18.93
CA GLY A 317 4.76 -16.04 -17.70
C GLY A 317 3.78 -16.66 -16.70
N SER A 318 3.91 -16.21 -15.45
CA SER A 318 2.97 -16.53 -14.37
C SER A 318 1.52 -16.36 -14.82
N ARG A 319 0.69 -17.39 -14.61
CA ARG A 319 -0.75 -17.32 -14.86
C ARG A 319 -1.48 -17.03 -13.56
N THR A 320 -2.45 -16.13 -13.64
CA THR A 320 -3.30 -15.73 -12.53
C THR A 320 -4.64 -16.45 -12.66
N MET A 321 -5.02 -17.25 -11.68
CA MET A 321 -6.26 -18.03 -11.70
C MET A 321 -7.20 -17.61 -10.56
N ARG A 322 -8.48 -17.40 -10.88
CA ARG A 322 -9.51 -17.12 -9.87
C ARG A 322 -9.86 -18.39 -9.10
N THR A 323 -9.99 -18.25 -7.79
CA THR A 323 -10.28 -19.33 -6.86
C THR A 323 -11.47 -18.98 -5.99
N LEU A 324 -12.05 -19.99 -5.33
CA LEU A 324 -13.05 -19.82 -4.29
C LEU A 324 -12.52 -20.44 -2.99
N SER A 325 -12.76 -19.75 -1.88
CA SER A 325 -12.55 -20.26 -0.52
C SER A 325 -13.58 -21.34 -0.18
N TRP A 326 -13.50 -22.48 -0.88
CA TRP A 326 -14.54 -23.50 -0.93
C TRP A 326 -14.88 -24.07 0.45
N ASP A 327 -13.88 -24.32 1.30
CA ASP A 327 -14.11 -24.85 2.65
C ASP A 327 -14.89 -23.86 3.53
N ARG A 328 -14.70 -22.55 3.31
CA ARG A 328 -15.46 -21.51 4.02
C ARG A 328 -16.91 -21.44 3.51
N LEU A 329 -17.11 -21.62 2.21
CA LEU A 329 -18.45 -21.74 1.62
C LEU A 329 -19.18 -22.98 2.15
N LEU A 330 -18.49 -24.12 2.26
CA LEU A 330 -19.05 -25.33 2.88
C LEU A 330 -19.38 -25.10 4.35
N ASN A 331 -18.51 -24.45 5.12
CA ASN A 331 -18.81 -24.07 6.49
C ASN A 331 -20.06 -23.17 6.58
N TRP A 332 -20.23 -22.23 5.64
CA TRP A 332 -21.38 -21.34 5.63
C TRP A 332 -22.69 -22.03 5.22
N PHE A 333 -22.70 -22.67 4.04
CA PHE A 333 -23.89 -23.29 3.44
C PHE A 333 -24.19 -24.70 3.96
N GLY A 334 -23.27 -25.31 4.70
CA GLY A 334 -23.37 -26.66 5.26
C GLY A 334 -22.80 -27.74 4.35
N ASP A 335 -23.23 -27.77 3.09
CA ASP A 335 -22.76 -28.76 2.11
C ASP A 335 -22.76 -28.25 0.67
N ALA A 336 -22.15 -29.03 -0.23
CA ALA A 336 -22.05 -28.69 -1.65
C ALA A 336 -23.42 -28.66 -2.35
N SER A 337 -24.39 -29.48 -1.92
CA SER A 337 -25.73 -29.54 -2.51
C SER A 337 -26.50 -28.24 -2.27
N ARG A 338 -26.37 -27.66 -1.07
CA ARG A 338 -26.96 -26.36 -0.73
C ARG A 338 -26.31 -25.24 -1.54
N ILE A 339 -24.99 -25.27 -1.73
CA ILE A 339 -24.30 -24.30 -2.60
C ILE A 339 -24.82 -24.40 -4.03
N GLN A 340 -24.90 -25.61 -4.61
CA GLN A 340 -25.44 -25.83 -5.96
C GLN A 340 -26.87 -25.30 -6.10
N TYR A 341 -27.72 -25.54 -5.11
CA TYR A 341 -29.10 -25.05 -5.10
C TYR A 341 -29.17 -23.52 -5.11
N GLU A 342 -28.37 -22.83 -4.29
CA GLU A 342 -28.34 -21.37 -4.25
C GLU A 342 -27.70 -20.76 -5.51
N VAL A 343 -26.67 -21.41 -6.07
CA VAL A 343 -26.06 -21.03 -7.35
C VAL A 343 -27.05 -21.18 -8.50
N ALA A 344 -27.87 -22.24 -8.52
CA ALA A 344 -28.91 -22.42 -9.53
C ALA A 344 -29.97 -21.32 -9.47
N LYS A 345 -30.40 -20.91 -8.27
CA LYS A 345 -31.29 -19.74 -8.11
C LYS A 345 -30.66 -18.45 -8.65
N LEU A 346 -29.37 -18.24 -8.35
CA LEU A 346 -28.64 -17.06 -8.84
C LEU A 346 -28.57 -17.06 -10.38
N LYS A 347 -28.32 -18.22 -10.99
CA LYS A 347 -28.33 -18.41 -12.45
C LYS A 347 -29.70 -18.10 -13.06
N HIS A 348 -30.78 -18.57 -12.43
CA HIS A 348 -32.15 -18.28 -12.87
C HIS A 348 -32.55 -16.82 -12.74
N ALA A 349 -31.92 -16.06 -11.82
CA ALA A 349 -32.12 -14.62 -11.71
C ALA A 349 -31.56 -13.83 -12.91
N GLY A 350 -30.72 -14.46 -13.76
CA GLY A 350 -30.39 -13.96 -15.09
C GLY A 350 -29.53 -12.69 -15.13
N ARG A 351 -28.53 -12.59 -14.23
CA ARG A 351 -27.65 -11.42 -14.13
C ARG A 351 -26.40 -11.57 -14.98
N PRO A 352 -26.14 -10.67 -15.94
CA PRO A 352 -24.99 -10.77 -16.85
C PRO A 352 -23.64 -10.81 -16.10
N ASP A 353 -23.51 -10.04 -15.02
CA ASP A 353 -22.25 -9.91 -14.25
C ASP A 353 -21.98 -11.07 -13.28
N THR A 354 -22.81 -12.12 -13.31
CA THR A 354 -22.68 -13.29 -12.41
C THR A 354 -22.28 -14.57 -13.13
N GLU A 355 -22.22 -14.58 -14.46
CA GLU A 355 -21.97 -15.79 -15.25
C GLU A 355 -20.62 -16.44 -14.90
N GLU A 356 -19.55 -15.66 -14.82
CA GLU A 356 -18.21 -16.16 -14.46
C GLU A 356 -18.16 -16.69 -13.02
N LEU A 357 -18.85 -16.04 -12.09
CA LEU A 357 -18.91 -16.42 -10.68
C LEU A 357 -19.69 -17.73 -10.50
N VAL A 358 -20.84 -17.85 -11.17
CA VAL A 358 -21.67 -19.05 -11.21
C VAL A 358 -20.91 -20.21 -11.82
N ALA A 359 -20.25 -20.01 -12.97
CA ALA A 359 -19.45 -21.03 -13.62
C ALA A 359 -18.30 -21.52 -12.73
N LEU A 360 -17.62 -20.60 -12.01
CA LEU A 360 -16.58 -20.96 -11.05
C LEU A 360 -17.13 -21.81 -9.90
N ALA A 361 -18.26 -21.42 -9.31
CA ALA A 361 -18.90 -22.17 -8.24
C ALA A 361 -19.38 -23.56 -8.69
N GLU A 362 -19.92 -23.67 -9.91
CA GLU A 362 -20.28 -24.94 -10.54
C GLU A 362 -19.04 -25.83 -10.74
N LYS A 363 -17.91 -25.28 -11.21
CA LYS A 363 -16.63 -25.99 -11.37
C LYS A 363 -16.16 -26.61 -10.05
N TYR A 364 -16.13 -25.81 -8.98
CA TYR A 364 -15.76 -26.28 -7.63
C TYR A 364 -16.72 -27.35 -7.08
N SER A 365 -18.01 -27.22 -7.39
CA SER A 365 -19.06 -28.17 -6.98
C SER A 365 -18.89 -29.55 -7.64
N MET A 366 -18.26 -29.61 -8.82
CA MET A 366 -17.92 -30.85 -9.53
C MET A 366 -16.60 -31.49 -9.05
N GLY A 367 -15.98 -30.93 -8.00
CA GLY A 367 -14.75 -31.48 -7.40
C GLY A 367 -13.45 -30.89 -7.95
N TRP A 368 -13.51 -29.95 -8.90
CA TRP A 368 -12.31 -29.29 -9.42
C TRP A 368 -11.60 -28.47 -8.35
N ARG A 369 -10.26 -28.53 -8.32
CA ARG A 369 -9.43 -27.66 -7.48
C ARG A 369 -8.23 -27.08 -8.26
N PRO A 370 -7.82 -25.82 -7.97
CA PRO A 370 -6.72 -25.14 -8.68
C PRO A 370 -5.37 -25.85 -8.68
N ASP A 371 -5.04 -26.54 -7.60
CA ASP A 371 -3.80 -27.26 -7.34
C ASP A 371 -3.67 -28.58 -8.13
N GLN A 372 -4.79 -29.10 -8.64
CA GLN A 372 -4.81 -30.32 -9.46
C GLN A 372 -4.45 -30.06 -10.93
N GLU A 373 -4.52 -28.81 -11.42
CA GLU A 373 -4.12 -28.44 -12.78
C GLU A 373 -2.60 -28.19 -12.92
N THR A 374 -1.83 -28.23 -11.83
CA THR A 374 -0.37 -28.03 -11.84
C THR A 374 0.45 -29.31 -12.06
N GLU A 375 -0.19 -30.48 -12.09
CA GLU A 375 0.49 -31.79 -12.19
C GLU A 375 0.36 -32.46 -13.58
N GLU A 376 -0.37 -31.85 -14.53
CA GLU A 376 -0.40 -32.23 -15.95
C GLU A 376 0.46 -31.29 -16.80
#